data_AF-A0A7V9R8L6-F1
#
_entry.id   AF-A0A7V9R8L6-F1
#
_cell.length_a   1.000
_cell.length_b   1.000
_cell.length_c   1.000
_cell.angle_alpha   90.00
_cell.angle_beta   90.00
_cell.angle_gamma   90.00
#
_symmetry.space_group_name_H-M   'P 1'
#
loop_
_entity.id
_entity.type
_entity.pdbx_description
1 polymer ?
#
loop_
_entity_poly.entity_id
_entity_poly.type
_entity_poly.pdbx_seq_one_letter_code
_entity_poly.pdbx_strand_id
1 'polypeptide(L)'
;ARDVFAMAPAYEPADGIRRMLSGTPQVTGLVAVDEGVKLVAEAGIDAIHAKAMALTDMVVDLVDAWLVPLGASLASPRQAARRGGHVTVRCSDARATADRMTAAGVVPDFRNPDLIRLGLSPLTTSYTEAWTGLAVMRDIIAA
;
A
#
# COMPACT_ATOMS: atom_id res chain seq x y z
N ALA A 1 29.82 1.39 -15.76
CA ALA A 1 30.89 1.68 -16.75
C ALA A 1 30.38 1.35 -18.16
N ARG A 2 30.94 1.97 -19.20
CA ARG A 2 30.63 1.68 -20.61
C ARG A 2 31.04 0.25 -20.98
N ASP A 3 32.23 -0.16 -20.55
CA ASP A 3 32.68 -1.57 -20.54
C ASP A 3 33.00 -1.97 -19.09
N VAL A 4 32.27 -2.95 -18.57
CA VAL A 4 32.40 -3.42 -17.17
C VAL A 4 33.46 -4.50 -16.99
N PHE A 5 34.00 -5.06 -18.07
CA PHE A 5 35.01 -6.11 -18.05
C PHE A 5 36.39 -5.63 -18.48
N ALA A 6 36.49 -4.49 -19.18
CA ALA A 6 37.78 -3.92 -19.62
C ALA A 6 38.76 -3.64 -18.48
N MET A 7 38.29 -3.42 -17.25
CA MET A 7 39.11 -3.01 -16.08
C MET A 7 40.10 -1.87 -16.42
N ALA A 8 39.68 -0.95 -17.29
CA ALA A 8 40.50 0.15 -17.77
C ALA A 8 40.93 1.09 -16.62
N PRO A 9 42.09 1.75 -16.72
CA PRO A 9 42.60 2.63 -15.66
C PRO A 9 41.73 3.89 -15.46
N ALA A 10 40.90 4.24 -16.45
CA ALA A 10 39.95 5.34 -16.39
C ALA A 10 38.52 4.81 -16.44
N TYR A 11 37.66 5.33 -15.56
CA TYR A 11 36.23 5.04 -15.58
C TYR A 11 35.54 5.82 -16.70
N GLU A 12 34.94 5.08 -17.65
CA GLU A 12 33.98 5.64 -18.58
C GLU A 12 32.56 5.29 -18.13
N PRO A 13 31.67 6.27 -17.86
CA PRO A 13 30.29 5.98 -17.50
C PRO A 13 29.51 5.41 -18.69
N ALA A 14 28.53 4.56 -18.40
CA ALA A 14 27.57 4.13 -19.41
C ALA A 14 26.64 5.29 -19.82
N ASP A 15 26.03 5.20 -21.00
CA ASP A 15 25.04 6.17 -21.44
C ASP A 15 23.72 6.00 -20.68
N GLY A 16 23.01 7.11 -20.46
CA GLY A 16 21.72 7.14 -19.76
C GLY A 16 21.77 6.64 -18.31
N ILE A 17 20.66 6.10 -17.83
CA ILE A 17 20.48 5.66 -16.42
C ILE A 17 21.40 4.52 -16.01
N ARG A 18 21.95 3.75 -16.97
CA ARG A 18 22.88 2.64 -16.68
C ARG A 18 24.14 3.08 -15.91
N ARG A 19 24.50 4.37 -15.95
CA ARG A 19 25.58 4.93 -15.12
C ARG A 19 25.32 4.87 -13.62
N MET A 20 24.07 4.69 -13.19
CA MET A 20 23.69 4.53 -11.79
C MET A 20 23.89 3.10 -11.27
N LEU A 21 24.15 2.15 -12.16
CA LEU A 21 24.44 0.77 -11.78
C LEU A 21 25.86 0.67 -11.22
N SER A 22 25.99 -0.02 -10.10
CA SER A 22 27.26 -0.28 -9.43
C SER A 22 27.34 -1.74 -9.00
N GLY A 23 28.48 -2.36 -9.24
CA GLY A 23 28.75 -3.74 -8.86
C GLY A 23 27.83 -4.79 -9.51
N THR A 24 27.94 -6.01 -9.00
CA THR A 24 27.06 -7.13 -9.38
C THR A 24 25.67 -6.91 -8.75
N PRO A 25 24.58 -6.99 -9.51
CA PRO A 25 23.24 -6.80 -8.97
C PRO A 25 22.81 -7.99 -8.09
N GLN A 26 21.81 -7.77 -7.24
CA GLN A 26 21.18 -8.84 -6.45
C GLN A 26 20.28 -9.70 -7.36
N VAL A 27 20.87 -10.71 -8.00
CA VAL A 27 20.20 -11.52 -9.05
C VAL A 27 18.88 -12.13 -8.59
N THR A 28 18.82 -12.70 -7.38
CA THR A 28 17.60 -13.32 -6.85
C THR A 28 16.47 -12.31 -6.63
N GLY A 29 16.79 -11.11 -6.12
CA GLY A 29 15.83 -10.03 -5.96
C GLY A 29 15.33 -9.50 -7.30
N LEU A 30 16.20 -9.40 -8.31
CA LEU A 30 15.81 -8.99 -9.65
C LEU A 30 14.81 -9.95 -10.29
N VAL A 31 15.02 -11.27 -10.14
CA VAL A 31 14.07 -12.27 -10.65
C VAL A 31 12.70 -12.14 -9.96
N ALA A 32 12.67 -11.91 -8.64
CA ALA A 32 11.41 -11.71 -7.93
C ALA A 32 10.68 -10.42 -8.38
N VAL A 33 11.43 -9.34 -8.63
CA VAL A 33 10.86 -8.09 -9.17
C VAL A 33 10.30 -8.30 -10.58
N ASP A 34 10.99 -9.05 -11.44
CA ASP A 34 10.54 -9.33 -12.82
C ASP A 34 9.16 -10.01 -12.84
N GLU A 35 8.94 -11.00 -11.97
CA GLU A 35 7.63 -11.67 -11.84
C GLU A 35 6.53 -10.73 -11.33
N GLY A 36 6.85 -9.87 -10.34
CA GLY A 36 5.92 -8.85 -9.87
C GLY A 36 5.52 -7.87 -10.98
N VAL A 37 6.49 -7.42 -11.79
CA VAL A 37 6.25 -6.53 -12.93
C VAL A 37 5.40 -7.20 -14.01
N LYS A 38 5.62 -8.49 -14.30
CA LYS A 38 4.78 -9.25 -15.23
C LYS A 38 3.32 -9.28 -14.81
N LEU A 39 3.03 -9.53 -13.53
CA LEU A 39 1.67 -9.51 -13.01
C LEU A 39 1.02 -8.13 -13.14
N VAL A 40 1.77 -7.05 -12.85
CA VAL A 40 1.27 -5.68 -13.04
C VAL A 40 1.00 -5.40 -14.52
N ALA A 41 1.88 -5.84 -15.43
CA ALA A 41 1.73 -5.65 -16.87
C ALA A 41 0.55 -6.44 -17.44
N GLU A 42 0.32 -7.66 -16.97
CA GLU A 42 -0.82 -8.50 -17.33
C GLU A 42 -2.15 -7.85 -16.91
N ALA A 43 -2.23 -7.36 -15.67
CA ALA A 43 -3.43 -6.70 -15.15
C ALA A 43 -3.68 -5.33 -15.80
N GLY A 44 -2.61 -4.58 -16.11
CA GLY A 44 -2.68 -3.23 -16.66
C GLY A 44 -2.92 -2.14 -15.61
N ILE A 45 -2.23 -1.00 -15.76
CA ILE A 45 -2.25 0.08 -14.75
C ILE A 45 -3.64 0.72 -14.60
N ASP A 46 -4.41 0.80 -15.68
CA ASP A 46 -5.74 1.42 -15.67
C ASP A 46 -6.75 0.59 -14.86
N ALA A 47 -6.73 -0.75 -15.03
CA ALA A 47 -7.59 -1.64 -14.26
C ALA A 47 -7.20 -1.67 -12.78
N ILE A 48 -5.89 -1.70 -12.48
CA ILE A 48 -5.37 -1.58 -11.11
C ILE A 48 -5.84 -0.28 -10.47
N HIS A 49 -5.71 0.84 -11.17
CA HIS A 49 -6.13 2.15 -10.67
C HIS A 49 -7.65 2.21 -10.42
N ALA A 50 -8.45 1.74 -11.38
CA ALA A 50 -9.91 1.70 -11.25
C ALA A 50 -10.35 0.89 -10.02
N LYS A 51 -9.77 -0.30 -9.81
CA LYS A 51 -10.07 -1.13 -8.63
C LYS A 51 -9.58 -0.50 -7.33
N ALA A 52 -8.41 0.17 -7.32
CA ALA A 52 -7.93 0.91 -6.16
C ALA A 52 -8.90 2.02 -5.74
N MET A 53 -9.43 2.77 -6.71
CA MET A 53 -10.40 3.84 -6.44
C MET A 53 -11.70 3.25 -5.89
N ALA A 54 -12.24 2.20 -6.51
CA ALA A 54 -13.44 1.54 -6.02
C ALA A 54 -13.29 0.95 -4.60
N LEU A 55 -12.17 0.29 -4.30
CA LEU A 55 -11.88 -0.22 -2.95
C LEU A 55 -11.81 0.93 -1.93
N THR A 56 -11.12 2.01 -2.27
CA THR A 56 -10.97 3.15 -1.37
C THR A 56 -12.26 3.94 -1.19
N ASP A 57 -13.11 4.09 -2.21
CA ASP A 57 -14.45 4.70 -2.09
C ASP A 57 -15.32 3.88 -1.12
N MET A 58 -15.38 2.56 -1.32
CA MET A 58 -16.12 1.67 -0.43
C MET A 58 -15.64 1.81 1.03
N VAL A 59 -14.32 1.85 1.25
CA VAL A 59 -13.76 2.03 2.60
C VAL A 59 -14.11 3.41 3.17
N VAL A 60 -14.08 4.47 2.37
CA VAL A 60 -14.49 5.82 2.81
C VAL A 60 -15.95 5.85 3.24
N ASP A 61 -16.85 5.28 2.44
CA ASP A 61 -18.28 5.20 2.75
C ASP A 61 -18.54 4.42 4.05
N LEU A 62 -17.83 3.31 4.24
CA LEU A 62 -17.92 2.51 5.46
C LEU A 62 -17.33 3.21 6.69
N VAL A 63 -16.24 3.97 6.54
CA VAL A 63 -15.69 4.79 7.63
C VAL A 63 -16.71 5.85 8.06
N ASP A 64 -17.31 6.55 7.10
CA ASP A 64 -18.31 7.58 7.38
C ASP A 64 -19.58 6.97 8.01
N ALA A 65 -20.01 5.78 7.57
CA ALA A 65 -21.20 5.11 8.10
C ALA A 65 -20.98 4.42 9.46
N TRP A 66 -19.82 3.81 9.69
CA TRP A 66 -19.61 2.93 10.85
C TRP A 66 -18.70 3.51 11.92
N LEU A 67 -17.64 4.24 11.54
CA LEU A 67 -16.58 4.62 12.47
C LEU A 67 -16.71 6.07 12.94
N VAL A 68 -17.21 6.98 12.09
CA VAL A 68 -17.47 8.37 12.48
C VAL A 68 -18.45 8.48 13.66
N PRO A 69 -19.56 7.71 13.72
CA PRO A 69 -20.45 7.69 14.89
C PRO A 69 -19.77 7.21 16.19
N LEU A 70 -18.65 6.48 16.08
CA LEU A 70 -17.86 5.98 17.20
C LEU A 70 -16.70 6.92 17.59
N GLY A 71 -16.63 8.12 17.02
CA GLY A 71 -15.60 9.11 17.33
C GLY A 71 -14.31 8.98 16.53
N ALA A 72 -14.25 8.07 15.55
CA ALA A 72 -13.16 8.05 14.57
C ALA A 72 -13.35 9.14 13.50
N SER A 73 -12.32 9.43 12.73
CA SER A 73 -12.43 10.33 11.58
C SER A 73 -11.56 9.89 10.41
N LEU A 74 -11.98 10.24 9.20
CA LEU A 74 -11.18 10.01 7.99
C LEU A 74 -10.04 11.04 7.93
N ALA A 75 -8.79 10.57 7.86
CA ALA A 75 -7.62 11.43 7.69
C ALA A 75 -7.22 11.58 6.21
N SER A 76 -7.53 10.59 5.37
CA SER A 76 -7.34 10.69 3.92
C SER A 76 -8.34 11.65 3.26
N PRO A 77 -7.99 12.29 2.13
CA PRO A 77 -8.97 13.06 1.36
C PRO A 77 -10.14 12.19 0.88
N ARG A 78 -11.38 12.69 1.03
CA ARG A 78 -12.57 12.02 0.47
C ARG A 78 -12.57 11.98 -1.06
N GLN A 79 -12.01 13.01 -1.70
CA GLN A 79 -11.98 13.12 -3.16
C GLN A 79 -11.05 12.06 -3.78
N ALA A 80 -11.61 11.14 -4.58
CA ALA A 80 -10.90 10.02 -5.20
C ALA A 80 -9.66 10.45 -5.99
N ALA A 81 -9.78 11.52 -6.79
CA ALA A 81 -8.67 12.08 -7.57
C ALA A 81 -7.48 12.61 -6.74
N ARG A 82 -7.63 12.70 -5.41
CA ARG A 82 -6.59 13.20 -4.49
C ARG A 82 -6.08 12.12 -3.53
N ARG A 83 -6.42 10.85 -3.73
CA ARG A 83 -5.97 9.73 -2.90
C ARG A 83 -5.39 8.59 -3.77
N GLY A 84 -4.50 7.79 -3.16
CA GLY A 84 -3.96 6.57 -3.75
C GLY A 84 -4.76 5.33 -3.32
N GLY A 85 -4.16 4.14 -3.47
CA GLY A 85 -4.76 2.86 -3.06
C GLY A 85 -4.71 2.54 -1.55
N HIS A 86 -4.82 3.55 -0.70
CA HIS A 86 -4.89 3.36 0.75
C HIS A 86 -5.78 4.43 1.41
N VAL A 87 -6.35 4.08 2.56
CA VAL A 87 -7.16 4.99 3.39
C VAL A 87 -6.59 5.03 4.79
N THR A 88 -6.53 6.22 5.38
CA THR A 88 -6.09 6.42 6.76
C THR A 88 -7.25 6.90 7.62
N VAL A 89 -7.46 6.23 8.75
CA VAL A 89 -8.47 6.55 9.77
C VAL A 89 -7.76 7.01 11.02
N ARG A 90 -8.30 8.04 11.67
CA ARG A 90 -7.85 8.56 12.97
C ARG A 90 -8.76 8.03 14.07
N CYS A 91 -8.19 7.52 15.16
CA CYS A 91 -8.93 7.14 16.38
C CYS A 91 -8.03 7.28 17.62
N SER A 92 -8.62 7.54 18.78
CA SER A 92 -7.91 7.86 20.03
C SER A 92 -6.91 6.79 20.47
N ASP A 93 -7.24 5.52 20.31
CA ASP A 93 -6.43 4.37 20.73
C ASP A 93 -5.85 3.59 19.54
N ALA A 94 -5.47 4.29 18.47
CA ALA A 94 -5.06 3.68 17.20
C ALA A 94 -3.99 2.58 17.31
N ARG A 95 -3.04 2.71 18.26
CA ARG A 95 -2.04 1.67 18.53
C ARG A 95 -2.71 0.38 18.99
N ALA A 96 -3.48 0.45 20.07
CA ALA A 96 -4.14 -0.71 20.66
C ALA A 96 -5.18 -1.30 19.70
N THR A 97 -5.92 -0.45 18.97
CA THR A 97 -6.82 -0.89 17.91
C THR A 97 -6.09 -1.67 16.81
N ALA A 98 -4.96 -1.17 16.29
CA ALA A 98 -4.18 -1.86 15.27
C ALA A 98 -3.61 -3.20 15.77
N ASP A 99 -3.17 -3.26 17.03
CA ASP A 99 -2.67 -4.49 17.64
C ASP A 99 -3.81 -5.53 17.80
N ARG A 100 -5.00 -5.11 18.25
CA ARG A 100 -6.20 -5.95 18.32
C ARG A 100 -6.67 -6.43 16.94
N MET A 101 -6.60 -5.57 15.92
CA MET A 101 -6.89 -5.96 14.53
C MET A 101 -5.92 -7.04 14.06
N THR A 102 -4.62 -6.87 14.33
CA THR A 102 -3.58 -7.85 13.95
C THR A 102 -3.82 -9.18 14.65
N ALA A 103 -4.16 -9.16 15.94
CA ALA A 103 -4.55 -10.36 16.68
C ALA A 103 -5.80 -11.06 16.10
N ALA A 104 -6.71 -10.29 15.46
CA ALA A 104 -7.89 -10.79 14.75
C ALA A 104 -7.61 -11.15 13.28
N GLY A 105 -6.35 -11.16 12.83
CA GLY A 105 -5.95 -11.54 11.48
C GLY A 105 -6.07 -10.43 10.43
N VAL A 106 -6.35 -9.19 10.82
CA VAL A 106 -6.39 -8.01 9.95
C VAL A 106 -5.14 -7.19 10.19
N VAL A 107 -4.28 -7.02 9.19
CA VAL A 107 -2.95 -6.39 9.36
C VAL A 107 -2.94 -4.95 8.82
N PRO A 108 -3.28 -3.93 9.64
CA PRO A 108 -3.11 -2.53 9.27
C PRO A 108 -1.72 -2.01 9.64
N ASP A 109 -1.46 -0.74 9.31
CA ASP A 109 -0.23 -0.03 9.65
C ASP A 109 -0.55 1.18 10.52
N PHE A 110 -0.17 1.14 11.80
CA PHE A 110 -0.31 2.29 12.70
C PHE A 110 0.70 3.39 12.39
N ARG A 111 0.25 4.64 12.48
CA ARG A 111 1.07 5.84 12.33
C ARG A 111 0.84 6.78 13.51
N ASN A 112 1.93 7.25 14.10
CA ASN A 112 1.85 8.21 15.21
C ASN A 112 1.12 9.51 14.78
N PRO A 113 0.41 10.17 15.71
CA PRO A 113 0.15 9.69 17.07
C PRO A 113 -1.05 8.72 17.17
N ASP A 114 -2.00 8.80 16.25
CA ASP A 114 -3.37 8.30 16.43
C ASP A 114 -4.02 7.84 15.10
N LEU A 115 -3.22 7.33 14.16
CA LEU A 115 -3.65 6.96 12.83
C LEU A 115 -3.49 5.46 12.55
N ILE A 116 -4.43 4.90 11.79
CA ILE A 116 -4.38 3.55 11.22
C ILE A 116 -4.50 3.67 9.71
N ARG A 117 -3.50 3.20 8.98
CA ARG A 117 -3.48 3.17 7.52
C ARG A 117 -3.84 1.76 7.02
N LEU A 118 -4.80 1.72 6.11
CA LEU A 118 -5.32 0.53 5.46
C LEU A 118 -4.83 0.51 4.01
N GLY A 119 -3.89 -0.41 3.71
CA GLY A 119 -3.41 -0.63 2.34
C GLY A 119 -4.36 -1.55 1.58
N LEU A 120 -4.89 -1.08 0.44
CA LEU A 120 -5.89 -1.79 -0.35
C LEU A 120 -5.29 -2.18 -1.70
N SER A 121 -4.37 -3.16 -1.68
CA SER A 121 -3.63 -3.62 -2.86
C SER A 121 -4.60 -4.24 -3.88
N PRO A 122 -4.81 -3.65 -5.06
CA PRO A 122 -5.86 -4.09 -5.97
C PRO A 122 -5.67 -5.50 -6.54
N LEU A 123 -4.43 -5.97 -6.65
CA LEU A 123 -4.12 -7.29 -7.18
C LEU A 123 -4.45 -8.42 -6.21
N THR A 124 -4.39 -8.15 -4.91
CA THR A 124 -4.44 -9.18 -3.87
C THR A 124 -5.55 -8.98 -2.85
N THR A 125 -6.20 -7.82 -2.83
CA THR A 125 -7.29 -7.50 -1.91
C THR A 125 -8.63 -7.52 -2.64
N SER A 126 -9.57 -8.31 -2.11
CA SER A 126 -10.96 -8.34 -2.52
C SER A 126 -11.79 -7.30 -1.77
N TYR A 127 -12.96 -6.96 -2.32
CA TYR A 127 -13.94 -6.09 -1.64
C TYR A 127 -14.42 -6.72 -0.32
N THR A 128 -14.61 -8.04 -0.29
CA THR A 128 -15.04 -8.76 0.92
C THR A 128 -13.98 -8.70 2.01
N GLU A 129 -12.69 -8.86 1.69
CA GLU A 129 -11.62 -8.71 2.69
C GLU A 129 -11.55 -7.30 3.25
N ALA A 130 -11.66 -6.27 2.39
CA ALA A 130 -11.69 -4.87 2.84
C ALA A 130 -12.90 -4.58 3.75
N TRP A 131 -14.08 -5.11 3.39
CA TRP A 131 -15.29 -5.01 4.21
C TRP A 131 -15.11 -5.71 5.56
N THR A 132 -14.61 -6.96 5.57
CA THR A 132 -14.39 -7.74 6.79
C THR A 132 -13.37 -7.06 7.70
N GLY A 133 -12.27 -6.53 7.13
CA GLY A 133 -11.26 -5.80 7.89
C GLY A 133 -11.83 -4.56 8.61
N LEU A 134 -12.74 -3.84 7.95
CA LEU A 134 -13.44 -2.70 8.53
C LEU A 134 -14.49 -3.09 9.56
N ALA A 135 -15.20 -4.20 9.36
CA ALA A 135 -16.14 -4.72 10.35
C ALA A 135 -15.40 -5.07 11.66
N VAL A 136 -14.24 -5.72 11.56
CA VAL A 136 -13.36 -5.99 12.72
C VAL A 136 -12.92 -4.70 13.40
N MET A 137 -12.50 -3.69 12.63
CA MET A 137 -12.13 -2.39 13.18
C MET A 137 -13.30 -1.72 13.93
N ARG A 138 -14.50 -1.74 13.34
CA ARG A 138 -15.73 -1.21 13.97
C ARG A 138 -16.01 -1.90 15.30
N ASP A 139 -16.00 -3.23 15.32
CA ASP A 139 -16.33 -4.02 16.51
C ASP A 139 -15.30 -3.80 17.63
N ILE A 140 -14.02 -3.59 17.27
CA ILE A 140 -12.95 -3.26 18.22
C ILE A 140 -13.14 -1.86 18.83
N ILE A 141 -13.55 -0.87 18.03
CA ILE A 141 -13.75 0.51 18.49
C ILE A 141 -15.05 0.65 19.31
N ALA A 142 -16.07 -0.13 18.99
CA ALA A 142 -17.36 -0.10 19.69
C ALA A 142 -17.34 -0.81 21.06
N ALA A 143 -16.32 -1.63 21.32
CA ALA A 143 -16.15 -2.43 22.54
C ALA A 143 -15.26 -1.72 23.57
#